data_AF-A0A0G3EX22-F1
#
_entry.id   AF-A0A0G3EX22-F1
#
_cell.length_a   1.000
_cell.length_b   1.000
_cell.length_c   1.000
_cell.angle_alpha   90.00
_cell.angle_beta   90.00
_cell.angle_gamma   90.00
#
_symmetry.space_group_name_H-M   'P 1'
#
loop_
_entity.id
_entity.type
_entity.pdbx_description
1 polymer ?
#
loop_
_entity_poly.entity_id
_entity_poly.type
_entity_poly.pdbx_seq_one_letter_code
_entity_poly.pdbx_strand_id
1 'polypeptide(L)'
;MKEILRTLIIFATIEIAVVAFTSWSFPRIQWLITWLIVLFLVPIARMCTKWILDYFGMWSRDTWIIGSGQNAVEAYKAISSEKNLGLAIVGFLRCGTENKVDNIFTNIPVVNDNQEWLLTKDRRTQFIVAVESTQSDVRNAWLRNLMIKGYRYVSVIPTLRGMPLDSTDMSFIFSHEVMIFRVQHNLAKLSSRIIKRTFDIIGSLGIIIILSPLLIYISNKVKKDGGPSIYGHERIGKGGKPFKCLKFRSMIVNSNEVLSRVLETDPEAKKEWDLTFKLKKDPRITKIGAILRRTSLDELPQLFNVLRGEMSLVGPRPIIRAELERYNDEVDYYLLSKPGMTGLWQVSGRSDVDYETRVYLDAWYVKNWSMWNDIAILFKTIGVVLKKDGAY
;
A
#
# COMPACT_ATOMS: atom_id res chain seq x y z
N MET A 1 2.26 -10.69 -10.38
CA MET A 1 3.57 -10.78 -9.68
C MET A 1 3.58 -11.79 -8.55
N LYS A 2 2.64 -11.74 -7.58
CA LYS A 2 2.57 -12.70 -6.46
C LYS A 2 2.53 -14.17 -6.92
N GLU A 3 1.72 -14.48 -7.94
CA GLU A 3 1.63 -15.83 -8.49
C GLU A 3 2.94 -16.31 -9.12
N ILE A 4 3.59 -15.47 -9.94
CA ILE A 4 4.88 -15.79 -10.57
C ILE A 4 5.92 -16.11 -9.49
N LEU A 5 6.03 -15.26 -8.47
CA LEU A 5 6.96 -15.49 -7.37
C LEU A 5 6.66 -16.80 -6.63
N ARG A 6 5.37 -17.08 -6.37
CA ARG A 6 4.94 -18.33 -5.74
C ARG A 6 5.31 -19.54 -6.60
N THR A 7 5.06 -19.49 -7.89
CA THR A 7 5.41 -20.55 -8.85
C THR A 7 6.91 -20.76 -8.93
N LEU A 8 7.70 -19.68 -8.99
CA LEU A 8 9.16 -19.77 -8.98
C LEU A 8 9.69 -20.40 -7.69
N ILE A 9 9.15 -20.02 -6.52
CA ILE A 9 9.52 -20.64 -5.25
C ILE A 9 9.16 -22.13 -5.25
N ILE A 10 7.98 -22.50 -5.74
CA ILE A 10 7.57 -23.92 -5.83
C ILE A 10 8.56 -24.70 -6.70
N PHE A 11 8.89 -24.20 -7.90
CA PHE A 11 9.86 -24.88 -8.76
C PHE A 11 11.26 -24.93 -8.14
N ALA A 12 11.70 -23.88 -7.46
CA ALA A 12 12.97 -23.86 -6.74
C ALA A 12 13.02 -24.92 -5.63
N THR A 13 11.92 -25.08 -4.88
CA THR A 13 11.81 -26.11 -3.84
C THR A 13 11.76 -27.51 -4.43
N ILE A 14 11.07 -27.70 -5.56
CA ILE A 14 11.03 -28.99 -6.27
C ILE A 14 12.43 -29.35 -6.77
N GLU A 15 13.18 -28.40 -7.35
CA GLU A 15 14.54 -28.66 -7.81
C GLU A 15 15.46 -29.05 -6.66
N ILE A 16 15.42 -28.34 -5.52
CA ILE A 16 16.18 -28.74 -4.33
C ILE A 16 15.83 -30.17 -3.91
N ALA A 17 14.54 -30.51 -3.88
CA ALA A 17 14.10 -31.86 -3.51
C ALA A 17 14.65 -32.90 -4.50
N VAL A 18 14.54 -32.66 -5.81
CA VAL A 18 15.08 -33.55 -6.85
C VAL A 18 16.58 -33.75 -6.68
N VAL A 19 17.35 -32.67 -6.54
CA VAL A 19 18.81 -32.74 -6.35
C VAL A 19 19.18 -33.54 -5.09
N ALA A 20 18.40 -33.39 -4.01
CA ALA A 20 18.61 -34.16 -2.78
C ALA A 20 18.34 -35.66 -2.98
N PHE A 21 17.34 -36.04 -3.78
CA PHE A 21 17.00 -37.44 -4.06
C PHE A 21 17.91 -38.09 -5.11
N THR A 22 18.44 -37.32 -6.07
CA THR A 22 19.27 -37.87 -7.16
C THR A 22 20.76 -37.95 -6.82
N SER A 23 21.15 -37.63 -5.57
CA SER A 23 22.53 -37.59 -5.08
C SER A 23 23.51 -36.80 -5.98
N TRP A 24 22.99 -35.89 -6.79
CA TRP A 24 23.80 -35.02 -7.64
C TRP A 24 24.47 -33.92 -6.81
N SER A 25 25.78 -33.82 -6.91
CA SER A 25 26.57 -32.78 -6.26
C SER A 25 26.50 -31.48 -7.06
N PHE A 26 25.39 -30.74 -6.93
CA PHE A 26 25.27 -29.40 -7.49
C PHE A 26 25.95 -28.35 -6.60
N PRO A 27 26.82 -27.47 -7.13
CA PRO A 27 27.34 -26.34 -6.37
C PRO A 27 26.21 -25.43 -5.90
N ARG A 28 26.12 -25.19 -4.59
CA ARG A 28 25.08 -24.33 -3.97
C ARG A 28 25.07 -22.91 -4.58
N ILE A 29 26.24 -22.42 -4.97
CA ILE A 29 26.43 -21.11 -5.61
C ILE A 29 25.76 -21.08 -6.99
N GLN A 30 25.90 -22.15 -7.78
CA GLN A 30 25.29 -22.23 -9.11
C GLN A 30 23.77 -22.25 -9.01
N TRP A 31 23.22 -23.02 -8.07
CA TRP A 31 21.77 -23.02 -7.80
C TRP A 31 21.27 -21.61 -7.45
N LEU A 32 21.96 -20.92 -6.55
CA LEU A 32 21.59 -19.57 -6.12
C LEU A 32 21.64 -18.57 -7.28
N ILE A 33 22.68 -18.62 -8.12
CA ILE A 33 22.82 -17.76 -9.30
C ILE A 33 21.70 -18.03 -10.30
N THR A 34 21.42 -19.30 -10.61
CA THR A 34 20.36 -19.67 -11.56
C THR A 34 19.01 -19.13 -11.12
N TRP A 35 18.62 -19.35 -9.86
CA TRP A 35 17.32 -18.89 -9.36
C TRP A 35 17.24 -17.37 -9.24
N LEU A 36 18.35 -16.70 -8.94
CA LEU A 36 18.41 -15.24 -8.95
C LEU A 36 18.23 -14.69 -10.38
N ILE A 37 18.87 -15.30 -11.38
CA ILE A 37 18.66 -14.93 -12.79
C ILE A 37 17.21 -15.16 -13.22
N VAL A 38 16.64 -16.34 -12.92
CA VAL A 38 15.26 -16.70 -13.28
C VAL A 38 14.26 -15.74 -12.63
N LEU A 39 14.50 -15.33 -11.39
CA LEU A 39 13.67 -14.36 -10.66
C LEU A 39 13.51 -13.03 -11.41
N PHE A 40 14.54 -12.57 -12.11
CA PHE A 40 14.49 -11.34 -12.91
C PHE A 40 14.08 -11.61 -14.36
N LEU A 41 14.58 -12.69 -14.97
CA LEU A 41 14.36 -12.98 -16.39
C LEU A 41 12.90 -13.29 -16.70
N VAL A 42 12.20 -14.05 -15.83
CA VAL A 42 10.81 -14.45 -16.08
C VAL A 42 9.84 -13.26 -16.10
N PRO A 43 9.87 -12.32 -15.13
CA PRO A 43 9.07 -11.09 -15.21
C PRO A 43 9.39 -10.26 -16.46
N ILE A 44 10.67 -10.09 -16.79
CA ILE A 44 11.11 -9.32 -17.97
C ILE A 44 10.60 -9.97 -19.24
N ALA A 45 10.84 -11.27 -19.41
CA ALA A 45 10.38 -12.04 -20.57
C ALA A 45 8.86 -11.94 -20.72
N ARG A 46 8.09 -12.06 -19.63
CA ARG A 46 6.63 -11.89 -19.68
C ARG A 46 6.21 -10.49 -20.13
N MET A 47 6.88 -9.44 -19.65
CA MET A 47 6.61 -8.07 -20.08
C MET A 47 6.94 -7.89 -21.57
N CYS A 48 8.08 -8.40 -22.03
CA CYS A 48 8.46 -8.39 -23.44
C CYS A 48 7.46 -9.17 -24.30
N THR A 49 7.07 -10.39 -23.92
CA THR A 49 6.07 -11.17 -24.65
C THR A 49 4.74 -10.41 -24.77
N LYS A 50 4.29 -9.80 -23.67
CA LYS A 50 3.05 -9.02 -23.68
C LYS A 50 3.15 -7.82 -24.61
N TRP A 51 4.26 -7.09 -24.56
CA TRP A 51 4.52 -5.95 -25.44
C TRP A 51 4.56 -6.37 -26.92
N ILE A 52 5.20 -7.50 -27.23
CA ILE A 52 5.21 -8.08 -28.57
C ILE A 52 3.78 -8.43 -29.02
N LEU A 53 2.99 -9.11 -28.18
CA LEU A 53 1.61 -9.46 -28.50
C LEU A 53 0.71 -8.25 -28.70
N ASP A 54 0.95 -7.17 -27.96
CA ASP A 54 0.23 -5.90 -28.09
C ASP A 54 0.62 -5.18 -29.39
N TYR A 55 1.90 -5.18 -29.74
CA TYR A 55 2.39 -4.66 -31.02
C TYR A 55 1.77 -5.37 -32.23
N PHE A 56 1.60 -6.69 -32.14
CA PHE A 56 0.91 -7.49 -33.17
C PHE A 56 -0.62 -7.44 -33.10
N GLY A 57 -1.21 -6.66 -32.17
CA GLY A 57 -2.66 -6.56 -32.00
C GLY A 57 -3.35 -7.86 -31.54
N MET A 58 -2.58 -8.85 -31.09
CA MET A 58 -3.07 -10.15 -30.65
C MET A 58 -3.42 -10.19 -29.16
N TRP A 59 -2.96 -9.18 -28.40
CA TRP A 59 -3.21 -9.08 -26.96
C TRP A 59 -4.59 -8.49 -26.63
N SER A 60 -5.00 -7.44 -27.35
CA SER A 60 -6.25 -6.72 -27.09
C SER A 60 -7.46 -7.49 -27.59
N ARG A 61 -8.52 -7.52 -26.78
CA ARG A 61 -9.82 -8.06 -27.15
C ARG A 61 -10.87 -6.98 -27.18
N ASP A 62 -11.64 -6.99 -28.26
CA ASP A 62 -12.86 -6.21 -28.41
C ASP A 62 -13.84 -6.56 -27.29
N THR A 63 -14.12 -5.59 -26.44
CA THR A 63 -14.89 -5.73 -25.22
C THR A 63 -16.14 -4.86 -25.26
N TRP A 64 -17.30 -5.47 -25.01
CA TRP A 64 -18.59 -4.79 -24.88
C TRP A 64 -19.06 -4.81 -23.44
N ILE A 65 -19.47 -3.66 -22.92
CA ILE A 65 -20.04 -3.55 -21.57
C ILE A 65 -21.56 -3.53 -21.67
N ILE A 66 -22.22 -4.48 -20.99
CA ILE A 66 -23.67 -4.60 -20.93
C ILE A 66 -24.14 -3.94 -19.63
N GLY A 67 -24.90 -2.85 -19.76
CA GLY A 67 -25.43 -2.06 -18.66
C GLY A 67 -25.39 -0.55 -18.96
N SER A 68 -26.40 0.18 -18.48
CA SER A 68 -26.49 1.65 -18.60
C SER A 68 -26.43 2.41 -17.27
N GLY A 69 -26.17 1.71 -16.17
CA GLY A 69 -26.11 2.25 -14.82
C GLY A 69 -24.75 2.84 -14.42
N GLN A 70 -24.65 3.21 -13.16
CA GLN A 70 -23.42 3.69 -12.53
C GLN A 70 -22.34 2.60 -12.50
N ASN A 71 -22.73 1.34 -12.29
CA ASN A 71 -21.82 0.20 -12.29
C ASN A 71 -21.07 0.04 -13.63
N ALA A 72 -21.76 0.28 -14.76
CA ALA A 72 -21.16 0.24 -16.09
C ALA A 72 -20.15 1.39 -16.34
N VAL A 73 -20.48 2.60 -15.86
CA VAL A 73 -19.59 3.76 -15.94
C VAL A 73 -18.31 3.52 -15.12
N GLU A 74 -18.44 2.92 -13.94
CA GLU A 74 -17.31 2.59 -13.08
C GLU A 74 -16.45 1.47 -13.65
N ALA A 75 -17.08 0.43 -14.19
CA ALA A 75 -16.38 -0.62 -14.93
C ALA A 75 -15.54 -0.04 -16.07
N TYR A 76 -16.11 0.89 -16.85
CA TYR A 76 -15.38 1.58 -17.89
C TYR A 76 -14.18 2.36 -17.37
N LYS A 77 -14.38 3.17 -16.31
CA LYS A 77 -13.28 3.95 -15.70
C LYS A 77 -12.17 3.04 -15.19
N ALA A 78 -12.52 1.95 -14.49
CA ALA A 78 -11.57 1.00 -13.95
C ALA A 78 -10.75 0.32 -15.07
N ILE A 79 -11.43 -0.24 -16.08
CA ILE A 79 -10.77 -0.94 -17.19
C ILE A 79 -9.93 0.03 -18.03
N SER A 80 -10.43 1.24 -18.30
CA SER A 80 -9.71 2.25 -19.07
C SER A 80 -8.49 2.80 -18.33
N SER A 81 -8.52 2.80 -16.99
CA SER A 81 -7.37 3.20 -16.18
C SER A 81 -6.25 2.16 -16.21
N GLU A 82 -6.56 0.90 -16.47
CA GLU A 82 -5.61 -0.21 -16.55
C GLU A 82 -5.37 -0.70 -17.99
N LYS A 83 -4.48 -0.01 -18.73
CA LYS A 83 -4.05 -0.42 -20.09
C LYS A 83 -3.49 -1.86 -20.18
N ASN A 84 -3.10 -2.43 -19.05
CA ASN A 84 -2.50 -3.74 -18.96
C ASN A 84 -3.49 -4.91 -19.04
N LEU A 85 -4.80 -4.68 -19.03
CA LEU A 85 -5.80 -5.76 -19.03
C LEU A 85 -5.97 -6.43 -20.40
N GLY A 86 -5.57 -5.76 -21.50
CA GLY A 86 -5.82 -6.27 -22.85
C GLY A 86 -7.29 -6.20 -23.26
N LEU A 87 -8.06 -5.30 -22.65
CA LEU A 87 -9.48 -5.09 -22.94
C LEU A 87 -9.64 -3.76 -23.66
N ALA A 88 -10.07 -3.80 -24.92
CA ALA A 88 -10.40 -2.62 -25.71
C ALA A 88 -11.92 -2.43 -25.69
N ILE A 89 -12.40 -1.38 -25.03
CA ILE A 89 -13.84 -1.13 -24.93
C ILE A 89 -14.33 -0.53 -26.25
N VAL A 90 -15.11 -1.32 -26.98
CA VAL A 90 -15.61 -0.94 -28.32
C VAL A 90 -17.02 -0.39 -28.29
N GLY A 91 -17.78 -0.63 -27.22
CA GLY A 91 -19.18 -0.24 -27.15
C GLY A 91 -19.88 -0.59 -25.85
N PHE A 92 -21.03 0.05 -25.64
CA PHE A 92 -21.95 -0.27 -24.56
C PHE A 92 -23.24 -0.83 -25.11
N LEU A 93 -23.82 -1.79 -24.39
CA LEU A 93 -25.16 -2.28 -24.64
C LEU A 93 -26.08 -1.78 -23.54
N ARG A 94 -27.12 -1.08 -23.96
CA ARG A 94 -28.07 -0.46 -23.05
C ARG A 94 -29.09 -1.50 -22.57
N CYS A 95 -29.23 -1.59 -21.24
CA CYS A 95 -30.23 -2.45 -20.61
C CYS A 95 -31.19 -1.58 -19.78
N GLY A 96 -32.40 -1.35 -20.30
CA GLY A 96 -33.45 -0.60 -19.61
C GLY A 96 -33.61 0.86 -20.03
N THR A 97 -34.41 1.61 -19.26
CA THR A 97 -34.87 2.97 -19.58
C THR A 97 -33.93 4.08 -19.10
N GLU A 98 -32.92 3.79 -18.27
CA GLU A 98 -32.03 4.81 -17.72
C GLU A 98 -30.94 5.26 -18.72
N ASN A 99 -30.83 6.59 -18.92
CA ASN A 99 -29.99 7.27 -19.93
C ASN A 99 -28.64 7.80 -19.40
N LYS A 100 -28.03 7.23 -18.35
CA LYS A 100 -26.80 7.84 -17.78
C LYS A 100 -25.55 7.68 -18.65
N VAL A 101 -25.50 6.66 -19.51
CA VAL A 101 -24.35 6.41 -20.41
C VAL A 101 -24.31 7.39 -21.59
N ASP A 102 -25.47 7.83 -22.08
CA ASP A 102 -25.58 8.70 -23.26
C ASP A 102 -24.97 10.10 -23.03
N ASN A 103 -24.93 10.58 -21.79
CA ASN A 103 -24.43 11.91 -21.44
C ASN A 103 -22.91 11.97 -21.16
N ILE A 104 -22.22 10.84 -21.05
CA ILE A 104 -20.82 10.79 -20.58
C ILE A 104 -19.84 10.35 -21.69
N PHE A 105 -20.28 9.57 -22.68
CA PHE A 105 -19.39 8.95 -23.66
C PHE A 105 -19.74 9.34 -25.10
N THR A 106 -19.17 10.46 -25.57
CA THR A 106 -19.42 10.97 -26.94
C THR A 106 -18.73 10.18 -28.05
N ASN A 107 -17.75 9.32 -27.73
CA ASN A 107 -16.90 8.64 -28.73
C ASN A 107 -17.07 7.12 -28.79
N ILE A 108 -18.00 6.52 -28.03
CA ILE A 108 -18.19 5.07 -27.96
C ILE A 108 -19.62 4.73 -28.36
N PRO A 109 -19.86 3.79 -29.29
CA PRO A 109 -21.21 3.45 -29.73
C PRO A 109 -22.00 2.80 -28.59
N VAL A 110 -23.22 3.30 -28.38
CA VAL A 110 -24.22 2.69 -27.49
C VAL A 110 -25.29 2.03 -28.35
N VAL A 111 -25.44 0.72 -28.19
CA VAL A 111 -26.43 -0.08 -28.93
C VAL A 111 -27.56 -0.46 -27.98
N ASN A 112 -28.80 -0.38 -28.45
CA ASN A 112 -29.96 -0.84 -27.69
C ASN A 112 -29.99 -2.36 -27.55
N ASP A 113 -30.74 -2.86 -26.56
CA ASP A 113 -30.98 -4.28 -26.36
C ASP A 113 -31.59 -4.92 -27.61
N ASN A 114 -30.72 -5.45 -28.48
CA ASN A 114 -31.10 -6.21 -29.64
C ASN A 114 -30.30 -7.52 -29.68
N GLN A 115 -31.02 -8.64 -29.54
CA GLN A 115 -30.42 -9.97 -29.55
C GLN A 115 -29.89 -10.38 -30.93
N GLU A 116 -30.38 -9.75 -32.01
CA GLU A 116 -29.91 -9.96 -33.38
C GLU A 116 -28.53 -9.33 -33.60
N TRP A 117 -28.28 -8.18 -32.95
CA TRP A 117 -26.97 -7.52 -33.00
C TRP A 117 -25.85 -8.44 -32.50
N LEU A 118 -26.12 -9.31 -31.52
CA LEU A 118 -25.15 -10.29 -31.06
C LEU A 118 -24.66 -11.20 -32.19
N LEU A 119 -25.56 -11.64 -33.09
CA LEU A 119 -25.21 -12.56 -34.18
C LEU A 119 -24.18 -11.98 -35.15
N THR A 120 -24.02 -10.64 -35.16
CA THR A 120 -23.04 -9.94 -36.00
C THR A 120 -21.62 -9.95 -35.42
N LYS A 121 -21.44 -10.41 -34.16
CA LYS A 121 -20.17 -10.32 -33.44
C LYS A 121 -19.40 -11.64 -33.41
N ASP A 122 -18.08 -11.53 -33.55
CA ASP A 122 -17.17 -12.67 -33.51
C ASP A 122 -17.21 -13.35 -32.13
N ARG A 123 -17.01 -14.67 -32.11
CA ARG A 123 -16.96 -15.48 -30.88
C ARG A 123 -15.78 -15.14 -29.98
N ARG A 124 -14.78 -14.41 -30.50
CA ARG A 124 -13.64 -13.89 -29.74
C ARG A 124 -13.96 -12.60 -28.95
N THR A 125 -15.07 -11.93 -29.26
CA THR A 125 -15.50 -10.73 -28.54
C THR A 125 -15.77 -11.05 -27.07
N GLN A 126 -15.33 -10.17 -26.18
CA GLN A 126 -15.53 -10.27 -24.75
C GLN A 126 -16.75 -9.45 -24.33
N PHE A 127 -17.59 -10.03 -23.47
CA PHE A 127 -18.76 -9.36 -22.90
C PHE A 127 -18.58 -9.20 -21.40
N ILE A 128 -18.82 -7.99 -20.90
CA ILE A 128 -18.78 -7.67 -19.48
C ILE A 128 -20.16 -7.21 -19.05
N VAL A 129 -20.83 -8.00 -18.22
CA VAL A 129 -22.14 -7.67 -17.66
C VAL A 129 -21.93 -6.85 -16.38
N ALA A 130 -22.20 -5.55 -16.47
CA ALA A 130 -22.02 -4.56 -15.40
C ALA A 130 -23.35 -3.83 -15.12
N VAL A 131 -24.37 -4.60 -14.76
CA VAL A 131 -25.70 -4.08 -14.37
C VAL A 131 -25.77 -3.80 -12.87
N GLU A 132 -26.77 -3.05 -12.42
CA GLU A 132 -26.96 -2.74 -11.00
C GLU A 132 -27.39 -3.96 -10.19
N SER A 133 -27.21 -3.92 -8.86
CA SER A 133 -27.61 -5.02 -7.95
C SER A 133 -29.10 -5.36 -8.03
N THR A 134 -29.94 -4.37 -8.32
CA THR A 134 -31.39 -4.50 -8.47
C THR A 134 -31.80 -5.18 -9.78
N GLN A 135 -30.89 -5.30 -10.76
CA GLN A 135 -31.16 -5.82 -12.10
C GLN A 135 -30.66 -7.26 -12.28
N SER A 136 -30.85 -8.12 -11.27
CA SER A 136 -30.41 -9.52 -11.28
C SER A 136 -31.00 -10.33 -12.43
N ASP A 137 -32.27 -10.08 -12.78
CA ASP A 137 -32.96 -10.82 -13.83
C ASP A 137 -32.39 -10.51 -15.21
N VAL A 138 -32.10 -9.22 -15.46
CA VAL A 138 -31.44 -8.74 -16.67
C VAL A 138 -30.05 -9.38 -16.80
N ARG A 139 -29.26 -9.36 -15.71
CA ARG A 139 -27.95 -10.01 -15.67
C ARG A 139 -28.04 -11.48 -16.08
N ASN A 140 -28.95 -12.22 -15.45
CA ASN A 140 -29.08 -13.66 -15.66
C ASN A 140 -29.59 -13.98 -17.08
N ALA A 141 -30.49 -13.17 -17.63
CA ALA A 141 -30.96 -13.30 -19.01
C ALA A 141 -29.81 -13.12 -20.02
N TRP A 142 -28.97 -12.09 -19.82
CA TRP A 142 -27.81 -11.84 -20.66
C TRP A 142 -26.76 -12.94 -20.57
N LEU A 143 -26.44 -13.40 -19.36
CA LEU A 143 -25.53 -14.53 -19.16
C LEU A 143 -26.02 -15.77 -19.88
N ARG A 144 -27.31 -16.11 -19.72
CA ARG A 144 -27.93 -17.26 -20.39
C ARG A 144 -27.82 -17.11 -21.92
N ASN A 145 -28.18 -15.96 -22.46
CA ASN A 145 -28.16 -15.71 -23.91
C ASN A 145 -26.74 -15.79 -24.49
N LEU A 146 -25.74 -15.23 -23.81
CA LEU A 146 -24.35 -15.27 -24.27
C LEU A 146 -23.78 -16.69 -24.20
N MET A 147 -24.12 -17.46 -23.16
CA MET A 147 -23.68 -18.85 -23.02
C MET A 147 -24.31 -19.76 -24.08
N ILE A 148 -25.63 -19.66 -24.32
CA ILE A 148 -26.33 -20.45 -25.34
C ILE A 148 -25.74 -20.17 -26.74
N LYS A 149 -25.38 -18.91 -27.04
CA LYS A 149 -24.78 -18.53 -28.32
C LYS A 149 -23.29 -18.91 -28.45
N GLY A 150 -22.68 -19.46 -27.40
CA GLY A 150 -21.31 -19.99 -27.44
C GLY A 150 -20.19 -18.95 -27.33
N TYR A 151 -20.46 -17.79 -26.74
CA TYR A 151 -19.40 -16.81 -26.45
C TYR A 151 -18.49 -17.31 -25.32
N ARG A 152 -17.18 -17.35 -25.58
CA ARG A 152 -16.20 -17.92 -24.65
C ARG A 152 -15.85 -16.98 -23.49
N TYR A 153 -15.91 -15.67 -23.72
CA TYR A 153 -15.40 -14.66 -22.80
C TYR A 153 -16.54 -13.81 -22.27
N VAL A 154 -17.20 -14.29 -21.22
CA VAL A 154 -18.28 -13.57 -20.53
C VAL A 154 -17.83 -13.33 -19.10
N SER A 155 -17.89 -12.09 -18.64
CA SER A 155 -17.50 -11.67 -17.30
C SER A 155 -18.61 -10.87 -16.65
N VAL A 156 -18.69 -10.91 -15.32
CA VAL A 156 -19.67 -10.15 -14.53
C VAL A 156 -18.91 -9.24 -13.57
N ILE A 157 -19.28 -7.97 -13.52
CA ILE A 157 -18.77 -7.02 -12.53
C ILE A 157 -19.87 -6.77 -11.49
N PRO A 158 -19.75 -7.33 -10.27
CA PRO A 158 -20.71 -7.08 -9.21
C PRO A 158 -20.51 -5.70 -8.57
N THR A 159 -21.59 -5.13 -8.04
CA THR A 159 -21.56 -3.88 -7.27
C THR A 159 -21.05 -4.15 -5.84
N LEU A 160 -19.72 -4.09 -5.63
CA LEU A 160 -19.08 -4.36 -4.32
C LEU A 160 -18.43 -3.10 -3.71
N ARG A 161 -19.04 -1.93 -3.92
CA ARG A 161 -18.47 -0.64 -3.49
C ARG A 161 -18.16 -0.65 -1.98
N GLY A 162 -16.94 -0.24 -1.63
CA GLY A 162 -16.47 -0.13 -0.25
C GLY A 162 -15.96 -1.44 0.37
N MET A 163 -16.05 -2.58 -0.32
CA MET A 163 -15.48 -3.83 0.19
C MET A 163 -13.95 -3.89 -0.03
N PRO A 164 -13.17 -4.32 0.98
CA PRO A 164 -11.71 -4.49 0.86
C PRO A 164 -11.37 -5.77 0.07
N LEU A 165 -11.37 -5.70 -1.26
CA LEU A 165 -11.21 -6.88 -2.13
C LEU A 165 -9.76 -7.43 -2.20
N ASP A 166 -8.74 -6.60 -1.94
CA ASP A 166 -7.32 -6.99 -2.06
C ASP A 166 -6.89 -8.13 -1.12
N SER A 167 -7.61 -8.33 -0.02
CA SER A 167 -7.35 -9.35 1.00
C SER A 167 -8.54 -10.27 1.24
N THR A 168 -9.43 -10.39 0.26
CA THR A 168 -10.65 -11.18 0.37
C THR A 168 -10.52 -12.49 -0.40
N ASP A 169 -10.73 -13.61 0.27
CA ASP A 169 -10.90 -14.90 -0.42
C ASP A 169 -12.34 -15.03 -0.88
N MET A 170 -12.52 -15.47 -2.12
CA MET A 170 -13.82 -15.85 -2.64
C MET A 170 -14.01 -17.35 -2.47
N SER A 171 -15.08 -17.76 -1.77
CA SER A 171 -15.52 -19.15 -1.71
C SER A 171 -16.92 -19.28 -2.26
N PHE A 172 -17.17 -20.38 -2.98
CA PHE A 172 -18.46 -20.65 -3.60
C PHE A 172 -19.15 -21.81 -2.88
N ILE A 173 -20.41 -21.61 -2.49
CA ILE A 173 -21.26 -22.70 -2.02
C ILE A 173 -21.99 -23.27 -3.23
N PHE A 174 -21.46 -24.38 -3.75
CA PHE A 174 -21.94 -25.02 -4.98
C PHE A 174 -23.44 -25.36 -4.96
N SER A 175 -23.98 -25.74 -3.80
CA SER A 175 -25.38 -26.16 -3.68
C SER A 175 -26.41 -25.03 -3.80
N HIS A 176 -26.01 -23.76 -3.67
CA HIS A 176 -26.93 -22.62 -3.62
C HIS A 176 -26.52 -21.46 -4.54
N GLU A 177 -25.47 -21.62 -5.35
CA GLU A 177 -24.93 -20.58 -6.22
C GLU A 177 -24.53 -19.27 -5.49
N VAL A 178 -24.23 -19.38 -4.19
CA VAL A 178 -23.85 -18.23 -3.35
C VAL A 178 -22.34 -18.04 -3.34
N MET A 179 -21.93 -16.77 -3.49
CA MET A 179 -20.55 -16.32 -3.34
C MET A 179 -20.34 -15.73 -1.95
N ILE A 180 -19.38 -16.27 -1.19
CA ILE A 180 -18.97 -15.75 0.11
C ILE A 180 -17.62 -15.06 -0.05
N PHE A 181 -17.59 -13.80 0.37
CA PHE A 181 -16.39 -12.99 0.49
C PHE A 181 -15.85 -13.08 1.93
N ARG A 182 -14.71 -13.75 2.11
CA ARG A 182 -14.03 -13.80 3.40
C ARG A 182 -12.97 -12.71 3.47
N VAL A 183 -13.30 -11.61 4.14
CA VAL A 183 -12.36 -10.54 4.42
C VAL A 183 -11.32 -11.04 5.44
N GLN A 184 -10.05 -11.15 5.03
CA GLN A 184 -9.00 -11.62 5.92
C GLN A 184 -8.37 -10.47 6.72
N HIS A 185 -8.47 -10.53 8.05
CA HIS A 185 -7.62 -9.72 8.92
C HIS A 185 -6.24 -10.36 9.09
N ASN A 186 -5.32 -10.08 8.16
CA ASN A 186 -3.98 -10.68 8.19
C ASN A 186 -3.20 -10.37 9.48
N LEU A 187 -3.36 -9.17 10.07
CA LEU A 187 -2.74 -8.83 11.35
C LEU A 187 -3.32 -9.60 12.56
N ALA A 188 -4.51 -10.18 12.45
CA ALA A 188 -5.08 -11.01 13.51
C ALA A 188 -4.41 -12.40 13.57
N LYS A 189 -4.00 -12.95 12.42
CA LYS A 189 -3.34 -14.24 12.31
C LYS A 189 -2.03 -14.25 13.12
N LEU A 190 -1.85 -15.26 13.98
CA LEU A 190 -0.66 -15.38 14.81
C LEU A 190 0.60 -15.56 13.97
N SER A 191 0.54 -16.40 12.93
CA SER A 191 1.66 -16.63 12.00
C SER A 191 2.14 -15.34 11.34
N SER A 192 1.21 -14.52 10.86
CA SER A 192 1.51 -13.21 10.28
C SER A 192 2.17 -12.26 11.27
N ARG A 193 1.71 -12.22 12.53
CA ARG A 193 2.34 -11.42 13.59
C ARG A 193 3.75 -11.89 13.92
N ILE A 194 3.98 -13.20 13.94
CA ILE A 194 5.32 -13.78 14.16
C ILE A 194 6.24 -13.40 13.00
N ILE A 195 5.81 -13.59 11.75
CA ILE A 195 6.61 -13.22 10.56
C ILE A 195 6.96 -11.73 10.59
N LYS A 196 5.98 -10.85 10.84
CA LYS A 196 6.22 -9.40 10.96
C LYS A 196 7.22 -9.10 12.06
N ARG A 197 7.08 -9.73 13.23
CA ARG A 197 7.96 -9.51 14.37
C ARG A 197 9.40 -9.97 14.08
N THR A 198 9.56 -11.14 13.48
CA THR A 198 10.89 -11.66 13.09
C THR A 198 11.55 -10.73 12.08
N PHE A 199 10.80 -10.27 11.08
CA PHE A 199 11.28 -9.30 10.10
C PHE A 199 11.69 -7.97 10.74
N ASP A 200 10.89 -7.44 11.65
CA ASP A 200 11.21 -6.23 12.40
C ASP A 200 12.52 -6.37 13.20
N ILE A 201 12.71 -7.50 13.88
CA ILE A 201 13.93 -7.76 14.68
C ILE A 201 15.15 -7.88 13.77
N ILE A 202 15.09 -8.73 12.73
CA ILE A 202 16.23 -8.96 11.83
C ILE A 202 16.58 -7.67 11.08
N GLY A 203 15.57 -6.98 10.54
CA GLY A 203 15.76 -5.73 9.81
C GLY A 203 16.33 -4.62 10.68
N SER A 204 15.76 -4.40 11.88
CA SER A 204 16.27 -3.36 12.79
C SER A 204 17.68 -3.69 13.29
N LEU A 205 17.97 -4.95 13.63
CA LEU A 205 19.31 -5.37 14.04
C LEU A 205 20.33 -5.17 12.92
N GLY A 206 20.00 -5.56 11.70
CA GLY A 206 20.87 -5.34 10.53
C GLY A 206 21.16 -3.86 10.29
N ILE A 207 20.13 -3.00 10.35
CA ILE A 207 20.30 -1.54 10.22
C ILE A 207 21.17 -0.99 11.35
N ILE A 208 20.95 -1.42 12.61
CA ILE A 208 21.75 -0.98 13.76
C ILE A 208 23.21 -1.36 13.58
N ILE A 209 23.51 -2.60 13.18
CA ILE A 209 24.89 -3.07 12.99
C ILE A 209 25.59 -2.24 11.92
N ILE A 210 24.97 -2.09 10.75
CA ILE A 210 25.52 -1.34 9.62
C ILE A 210 25.74 0.15 9.98
N LEU A 211 24.77 0.76 10.68
CA LEU A 211 24.83 2.17 11.05
C LEU A 211 25.49 2.43 12.41
N SER A 212 25.98 1.41 13.11
CA SER A 212 26.53 1.56 14.46
C SER A 212 27.66 2.59 14.56
N PRO A 213 28.61 2.70 13.60
CA PRO A 213 29.66 3.73 13.68
C PRO A 213 29.07 5.15 13.60
N LEU A 214 28.05 5.33 12.75
CA LEU A 214 27.36 6.61 12.59
C LEU A 214 26.54 6.97 13.84
N LEU A 215 25.82 6.00 14.42
CA LEU A 215 25.04 6.21 15.64
C LEU A 215 25.93 6.65 16.81
N ILE A 216 27.09 6.00 16.98
CA ILE A 216 28.07 6.35 18.01
C ILE A 216 28.62 7.76 17.75
N TYR A 217 28.99 8.07 16.50
CA TYR A 217 29.46 9.39 16.12
C TYR A 217 28.44 10.50 16.43
N ILE A 218 27.18 10.33 16.02
CA ILE A 218 26.10 11.29 16.29
C ILE A 218 25.88 11.42 17.79
N SER A 219 25.82 10.31 18.53
CA SER A 219 25.65 10.30 19.98
C SER A 219 26.74 11.12 20.67
N ASN A 220 28.00 10.95 20.28
CA ASN A 220 29.12 11.71 20.83
C ASN A 220 29.04 13.20 20.49
N LYS A 221 28.63 13.56 19.27
CA LYS A 221 28.45 14.97 18.87
C LYS A 221 27.33 15.64 19.67
N VAL A 222 26.20 14.97 19.86
CA VAL A 222 25.06 15.51 20.63
C VAL A 222 25.38 15.62 22.12
N LYS A 223 26.20 14.71 22.67
CA LYS A 223 26.63 14.76 24.08
C LYS A 223 27.52 15.97 24.42
N LYS A 224 28.18 16.59 23.43
CA LYS A 224 29.06 17.74 23.65
C LYS A 224 28.33 18.95 24.28
N ASP A 225 27.02 19.05 24.09
CA ASP A 225 26.18 20.11 24.67
C ASP A 225 25.75 19.82 26.13
N GLY A 226 26.38 18.86 26.84
CA GLY A 226 26.24 18.72 28.30
C GLY A 226 25.03 17.94 28.81
N GLY A 227 24.55 16.91 28.08
CA GLY A 227 23.51 16.01 28.60
C GLY A 227 23.22 14.78 27.72
N PRO A 228 22.13 14.04 27.98
CA PRO A 228 21.81 12.80 27.27
C PRO A 228 21.66 13.00 25.76
N SER A 229 22.27 12.11 24.96
CA SER A 229 22.15 12.16 23.50
C SER A 229 20.81 11.69 22.98
N ILE A 230 20.09 10.86 23.73
CA ILE A 230 18.80 10.32 23.36
C ILE A 230 17.72 10.92 24.26
N TYR A 231 16.65 11.37 23.64
CA TYR A 231 15.43 11.86 24.26
C TYR A 231 14.25 10.95 23.89
N GLY A 232 13.35 10.70 24.83
CA GLY A 232 12.16 9.87 24.61
C GLY A 232 10.89 10.69 24.75
N HIS A 233 10.13 10.84 23.66
CA HIS A 233 8.82 11.50 23.69
C HIS A 233 7.72 10.47 23.91
N GLU A 234 6.77 10.74 24.81
CA GLU A 234 5.68 9.82 25.09
C GLU A 234 4.70 9.76 23.91
N ARG A 235 4.43 8.53 23.46
CA ARG A 235 3.55 8.23 22.31
C ARG A 235 2.67 7.03 22.64
N ILE A 236 1.55 6.91 21.96
CA ILE A 236 0.63 5.80 22.13
C ILE A 236 0.99 4.66 21.20
N GLY A 237 1.19 3.48 21.76
CA GLY A 237 1.46 2.24 21.03
C GLY A 237 0.23 1.34 20.93
N LYS A 238 0.49 0.08 20.56
CA LYS A 238 -0.53 -0.96 20.43
C LYS A 238 -1.34 -1.13 21.71
N GLY A 239 -2.66 -1.21 21.59
CA GLY A 239 -3.60 -1.37 22.71
C GLY A 239 -3.63 -0.17 23.66
N GLY A 240 -3.27 1.02 23.17
CA GLY A 240 -3.32 2.25 23.96
C GLY A 240 -2.16 2.42 24.94
N LYS A 241 -1.17 1.51 24.94
CA LYS A 241 -0.07 1.53 25.89
C LYS A 241 0.90 2.66 25.56
N PRO A 242 1.17 3.60 26.48
CA PRO A 242 2.16 4.64 26.24
C PRO A 242 3.58 4.04 26.22
N PHE A 243 4.45 4.60 25.39
CA PHE A 243 5.87 4.26 25.34
C PHE A 243 6.71 5.49 24.99
N LYS A 244 8.00 5.44 25.33
CA LYS A 244 8.97 6.50 24.99
C LYS A 244 9.52 6.27 23.59
N CYS A 245 9.03 7.03 22.62
CA CYS A 245 9.56 7.08 21.25
C CYS A 245 10.91 7.80 21.25
N LEU A 246 11.98 7.05 21.01
CA LEU A 246 13.37 7.51 21.15
C LEU A 246 13.82 8.33 19.95
N LYS A 247 14.51 9.43 20.20
CA LYS A 247 15.13 10.27 19.17
C LYS A 247 16.47 10.81 19.66
N PHE A 248 17.35 11.19 18.73
CA PHE A 248 18.51 11.99 19.12
C PHE A 248 18.02 13.39 19.52
N ARG A 249 18.61 13.91 20.60
CA ARG A 249 18.33 15.26 21.06
C ARG A 249 18.82 16.26 20.01
N SER A 250 17.89 17.05 19.47
CA SER A 250 18.18 18.11 18.49
C SER A 250 18.13 19.52 19.08
N MET A 251 17.69 19.66 20.34
CA MET A 251 17.60 20.92 21.05
C MET A 251 18.60 21.01 22.21
N ILE A 252 18.98 22.23 22.60
CA ILE A 252 19.78 22.52 23.80
C ILE A 252 19.08 22.05 25.09
N VAL A 253 19.86 21.77 26.14
CA VAL A 253 19.35 21.23 27.42
C VAL A 253 18.33 22.16 28.07
N ASN A 254 18.58 23.46 28.04
CA ASN A 254 17.73 24.52 28.58
C ASN A 254 16.69 25.06 27.57
N SER A 255 16.21 24.22 26.66
CA SER A 255 15.30 24.62 25.57
C SER A 255 14.02 25.30 26.03
N ASN A 256 13.44 24.91 27.18
CA ASN A 256 12.24 25.53 27.73
C ASN A 256 12.51 26.96 28.23
N GLU A 257 13.61 27.17 28.95
CA GLU A 257 13.99 28.50 29.45
C GLU A 257 14.30 29.46 28.29
N VAL A 258 14.96 28.94 27.26
CA VAL A 258 15.25 29.72 26.04
C VAL A 258 13.98 30.02 25.27
N LEU A 259 13.01 29.10 25.21
CA LEU A 259 11.69 29.40 24.62
C LEU A 259 11.01 30.54 25.36
N SER A 260 10.87 30.43 26.69
CA SER A 260 10.19 31.45 27.50
C SER A 260 10.83 32.81 27.32
N ARG A 261 12.17 32.88 27.38
CA ARG A 261 12.91 34.13 27.15
C ARG A 261 12.64 34.71 25.76
N VAL A 262 12.67 33.88 24.71
CA VAL A 262 12.42 34.34 23.34
C VAL A 262 10.99 34.86 23.17
N LEU A 263 9.99 34.15 23.70
CA LEU A 263 8.58 34.58 23.65
C LEU A 263 8.32 35.85 24.47
N GLU A 264 9.11 36.12 25.51
CA GLU A 264 9.05 37.36 26.29
C GLU A 264 9.76 38.53 25.59
N THR A 265 10.89 38.28 24.93
CA THR A 265 11.73 39.33 24.33
C THR A 265 11.40 39.67 22.88
N ASP A 266 10.74 38.77 22.14
CA ASP A 266 10.44 38.92 20.71
C ASP A 266 8.93 38.76 20.43
N PRO A 267 8.20 39.88 20.24
CA PRO A 267 6.76 39.86 19.95
C PRO A 267 6.40 39.16 18.63
N GLU A 268 7.28 39.16 17.63
CA GLU A 268 7.01 38.53 16.34
C GLU A 268 7.21 37.01 16.42
N ALA A 269 8.23 36.54 17.15
CA ALA A 269 8.38 35.13 17.47
C ALA A 269 7.19 34.60 18.28
N LYS A 270 6.65 35.41 19.19
CA LYS A 270 5.44 35.06 19.96
C LYS A 270 4.21 34.88 19.08
N LYS A 271 3.94 35.82 18.17
CA LYS A 271 2.85 35.69 17.18
C LYS A 271 3.01 34.45 16.30
N GLU A 272 4.23 34.15 15.85
CA GLU A 272 4.51 32.96 15.04
C GLU A 272 4.23 31.66 15.83
N TRP A 273 4.65 31.63 17.10
CA TRP A 273 4.43 30.50 18.00
C TRP A 273 2.93 30.27 18.28
N ASP A 274 2.17 31.33 18.55
CA ASP A 274 0.73 31.22 18.84
C ASP A 274 -0.06 30.70 17.63
N LEU A 275 0.40 30.97 16.41
CA LEU A 275 -0.25 30.51 15.17
C LEU A 275 0.12 29.07 14.79
N THR A 276 1.37 28.68 14.97
CA THR A 276 1.91 27.45 14.35
C THR A 276 2.50 26.45 15.35
N PHE A 277 2.63 26.86 16.62
CA PHE A 277 3.38 26.15 17.67
C PHE A 277 4.81 25.78 17.24
N LYS A 278 5.39 26.56 16.31
CA LYS A 278 6.72 26.37 15.73
C LYS A 278 7.35 27.74 15.45
N LEU A 279 8.69 27.80 15.48
CA LEU A 279 9.46 28.97 15.09
C LEU A 279 10.27 28.62 13.84
N LYS A 280 10.27 29.49 12.81
CA LYS A 280 11.09 29.26 11.60
C LYS A 280 12.58 29.26 11.90
N LYS A 281 13.04 30.17 12.77
CA LYS A 281 14.43 30.23 13.27
C LYS A 281 14.43 29.92 14.75
N ASP A 282 14.33 28.64 15.09
CA ASP A 282 14.28 28.20 16.47
C ASP A 282 15.69 28.21 17.11
N PRO A 283 15.98 29.15 18.05
CA PRO A 283 17.29 29.26 18.69
C PRO A 283 17.61 28.08 19.62
N ARG A 284 16.62 27.23 19.91
CA ARG A 284 16.80 26.03 20.74
C ARG A 284 17.47 24.91 19.95
N ILE A 285 17.46 24.95 18.63
CA ILE A 285 18.01 23.89 17.78
C ILE A 285 19.53 24.04 17.69
N THR A 286 20.25 22.97 18.00
CA THR A 286 21.72 22.95 17.91
C THR A 286 22.17 22.83 16.46
N LYS A 287 23.41 23.25 16.13
CA LYS A 287 23.95 23.12 14.75
C LYS A 287 23.87 21.67 14.25
N ILE A 288 24.20 20.71 15.12
CA ILE A 288 24.05 19.29 14.81
C ILE A 288 22.57 18.87 14.73
N GLY A 289 21.72 19.40 15.63
CA GLY A 289 20.28 19.16 15.63
C GLY A 289 19.58 19.57 14.33
N ALA A 290 19.99 20.70 13.73
CA ALA A 290 19.49 21.15 12.44
C ALA A 290 19.83 20.15 11.32
N ILE A 291 21.05 19.61 11.32
CA ILE A 291 21.46 18.57 10.36
C ILE A 291 20.62 17.31 10.59
N LEU A 292 20.48 16.85 11.84
CA LEU A 292 19.75 15.63 12.19
C LEU A 292 18.29 15.69 11.75
N ARG A 293 17.60 16.82 11.95
CA ARG A 293 16.21 17.00 11.51
C ARG A 293 16.09 16.99 9.99
N ARG A 294 16.98 17.72 9.30
CA ARG A 294 16.97 17.82 7.83
C ARG A 294 17.23 16.47 7.15
N THR A 295 18.05 15.61 7.75
CA THR A 295 18.34 14.28 7.21
C THR A 295 17.49 13.17 7.83
N SER A 296 16.57 13.51 8.75
CA SER A 296 15.77 12.56 9.55
C SER A 296 16.61 11.53 10.33
N LEU A 297 17.90 11.83 10.55
CA LEU A 297 18.79 10.97 11.33
C LEU A 297 18.46 11.03 12.83
N ASP A 298 17.69 12.02 13.28
CA ASP A 298 17.22 12.12 14.65
C ASP A 298 16.31 10.94 15.05
N GLU A 299 15.68 10.26 14.09
CA GLU A 299 14.73 9.17 14.34
C GLU A 299 15.40 7.78 14.41
N LEU A 300 16.69 7.66 14.10
CA LEU A 300 17.37 6.35 14.12
C LEU A 300 17.34 5.63 15.48
N PRO A 301 17.34 6.31 16.66
CA PRO A 301 17.17 5.62 17.94
C PRO A 301 15.84 4.85 18.09
N GLN A 302 14.83 5.12 17.26
CA GLN A 302 13.59 4.34 17.23
C GLN A 302 13.82 2.87 16.85
N LEU A 303 14.93 2.53 16.19
CA LEU A 303 15.30 1.13 15.93
C LEU A 303 15.39 0.31 17.22
N PHE A 304 15.78 0.93 18.34
CA PHE A 304 15.77 0.26 19.65
C PHE A 304 14.34 0.06 20.19
N ASN A 305 13.40 0.95 19.89
CA ASN A 305 11.97 0.74 20.18
C ASN A 305 11.40 -0.43 19.36
N VAL A 306 11.86 -0.59 18.12
CA VAL A 306 11.52 -1.74 17.28
C VAL A 306 12.05 -3.02 17.92
N LEU A 307 13.32 -3.08 18.33
CA LEU A 307 13.86 -4.25 19.03
C LEU A 307 13.13 -4.57 20.34
N ARG A 308 12.77 -3.55 21.14
CA ARG A 308 11.94 -3.69 22.36
C ARG A 308 10.51 -4.16 22.09
N GLY A 309 10.05 -4.06 20.84
CA GLY A 309 8.72 -4.48 20.43
C GLY A 309 7.62 -3.48 20.76
N GLU A 310 7.97 -2.21 20.98
CA GLU A 310 7.02 -1.12 21.14
C GLU A 310 6.62 -0.54 19.78
N MET A 311 7.56 -0.55 18.84
CA MET A 311 7.37 -0.12 17.45
C MET A 311 7.60 -1.29 16.48
N SER A 312 7.26 -1.04 15.22
CA SER A 312 7.58 -1.86 14.06
C SER A 312 8.42 -1.03 13.07
N LEU A 313 9.11 -1.65 12.11
CA LEU A 313 9.76 -0.90 11.04
C LEU A 313 8.72 -0.16 10.20
N VAL A 314 7.60 -0.85 9.90
CA VAL A 314 6.48 -0.30 9.13
C VAL A 314 5.19 -0.37 9.94
N GLY A 315 4.49 0.76 10.04
CA GLY A 315 3.26 0.89 10.82
C GLY A 315 2.68 2.29 10.77
N PRO A 316 1.53 2.53 11.42
CA PRO A 316 0.97 3.86 11.60
C PRO A 316 1.95 4.79 12.34
N ARG A 317 1.88 6.11 12.11
CA ARG A 317 2.80 7.04 12.79
C ARG A 317 2.56 7.03 14.30
N PRO A 318 3.60 7.00 15.16
CA PRO A 318 3.40 7.18 16.59
C PRO A 318 2.86 8.57 16.91
N ILE A 319 1.62 8.63 17.44
CA ILE A 319 0.92 9.86 17.82
C ILE A 319 0.91 10.08 19.34
N ILE A 320 0.66 11.32 19.78
CA ILE A 320 0.42 11.61 21.22
C ILE A 320 -1.01 11.26 21.60
N ARG A 321 -1.28 11.14 22.90
CA ARG A 321 -2.63 10.84 23.41
C ARG A 321 -3.69 11.85 22.94
N ALA A 322 -3.35 13.14 22.91
CA ALA A 322 -4.26 14.19 22.44
C ALA A 322 -4.62 14.07 20.95
N GLU A 323 -3.80 13.40 20.14
CA GLU A 323 -4.09 13.18 18.73
C GLU A 323 -5.07 12.01 18.51
N LEU A 324 -5.31 11.15 19.50
CA LEU A 324 -6.26 10.03 19.37
C LEU A 324 -7.68 10.51 19.08
N GLU A 325 -8.10 11.63 19.67
CA GLU A 325 -9.43 12.20 19.45
C GLU A 325 -9.67 12.57 17.97
N ARG A 326 -8.60 12.88 17.24
CA ARG A 326 -8.67 13.23 15.81
C ARG A 326 -8.80 12.02 14.89
N TYR A 327 -8.58 10.81 15.39
CA TYR A 327 -8.75 9.57 14.62
C TYR A 327 -10.21 9.09 14.60
N ASN A 328 -11.09 9.66 15.44
CA ASN A 328 -12.52 9.34 15.50
C ASN A 328 -12.81 7.82 15.45
N ASP A 329 -13.61 7.34 14.50
CA ASP A 329 -13.98 5.92 14.36
C ASP A 329 -12.81 5.01 13.93
N GLU A 330 -11.69 5.58 13.45
CA GLU A 330 -10.53 4.82 12.98
C GLU A 330 -9.48 4.58 14.09
N VAL A 331 -9.72 5.07 15.31
CA VAL A 331 -8.84 4.86 16.48
C VAL A 331 -8.59 3.38 16.72
N ASP A 332 -9.61 2.54 16.63
CA ASP A 332 -9.47 1.11 16.91
C ASP A 332 -8.49 0.43 15.96
N TYR A 333 -8.50 0.82 14.68
CA TYR A 333 -7.52 0.32 13.71
C TYR A 333 -6.09 0.74 14.07
N TYR A 334 -5.89 1.98 14.51
CA TYR A 334 -4.60 2.43 15.00
C TYR A 334 -4.12 1.57 16.19
N LEU A 335 -4.99 1.35 17.18
CA LEU A 335 -4.65 0.61 18.41
C LEU A 335 -4.41 -0.89 18.19
N LEU A 336 -4.88 -1.47 17.08
CA LEU A 336 -4.64 -2.88 16.73
C LEU A 336 -3.19 -3.17 16.30
N SER A 337 -2.50 -2.16 15.77
CA SER A 337 -1.14 -2.29 15.23
C SER A 337 -0.09 -1.63 16.12
N LYS A 338 1.17 -2.02 15.95
CA LYS A 338 2.29 -1.28 16.54
C LYS A 338 2.60 -0.09 15.64
N PRO A 339 2.89 1.09 16.19
CA PRO A 339 3.32 2.22 15.39
C PRO A 339 4.65 1.92 14.68
N GLY A 340 4.83 2.51 13.50
CA GLY A 340 5.96 2.33 12.61
C GLY A 340 7.00 3.43 12.74
N MET A 341 8.25 3.11 12.40
CA MET A 341 9.24 4.14 12.06
C MET A 341 8.89 4.84 10.74
N THR A 342 8.45 4.04 9.77
CA THR A 342 7.85 4.51 8.52
C THR A 342 6.43 3.94 8.36
N GLY A 343 5.66 4.50 7.44
CA GLY A 343 4.24 4.23 7.26
C GLY A 343 3.75 4.69 5.90
N LEU A 344 2.56 4.24 5.52
CA LEU A 344 2.03 4.47 4.18
C LEU A 344 1.88 5.96 3.85
N TRP A 345 1.33 6.76 4.77
CA TRP A 345 1.20 8.20 4.54
C TRP A 345 2.57 8.91 4.50
N GLN A 346 3.56 8.44 5.27
CA GLN A 346 4.93 9.01 5.27
C GLN A 346 5.62 8.87 3.91
N VAL A 347 5.16 7.94 3.07
CA VAL A 347 5.68 7.72 1.71
C VAL A 347 4.73 8.18 0.60
N SER A 348 3.53 8.65 0.93
CA SER A 348 2.47 9.00 -0.04
C SER A 348 2.22 10.50 -0.17
N GLY A 349 3.08 11.36 0.42
CA GLY A 349 2.98 12.83 0.29
C GLY A 349 3.45 13.62 1.52
N ARG A 350 3.65 12.97 2.69
CA ARG A 350 4.11 13.59 3.94
C ARG A 350 3.29 14.83 4.37
N SER A 351 3.88 16.01 4.27
CA SER A 351 3.41 17.28 4.85
C SER A 351 2.26 17.88 4.05
N ASP A 352 2.16 17.55 2.76
CA ASP A 352 1.19 18.11 1.82
C ASP A 352 -0.17 17.41 1.87
N VAL A 353 -0.26 16.35 2.67
CA VAL A 353 -1.48 15.56 2.88
C VAL A 353 -2.20 16.09 4.12
N ASP A 354 -3.49 16.36 3.99
CA ASP A 354 -4.38 16.76 5.09
C ASP A 354 -4.47 15.68 6.18
N TYR A 355 -4.92 16.05 7.38
CA TYR A 355 -4.90 15.13 8.52
C TYR A 355 -5.86 13.94 8.34
N GLU A 356 -7.03 14.15 7.74
CA GLU A 356 -8.01 13.08 7.50
C GLU A 356 -7.44 12.04 6.54
N THR A 357 -6.80 12.47 5.45
CA THR A 357 -6.13 11.55 4.53
C THR A 357 -5.00 10.77 5.21
N ARG A 358 -4.28 11.36 6.19
CA ARG A 358 -3.28 10.61 6.98
C ARG A 358 -3.91 9.51 7.80
N VAL A 359 -5.00 9.81 8.51
CA VAL A 359 -5.78 8.84 9.30
C VAL A 359 -6.30 7.72 8.39
N TYR A 360 -6.85 8.09 7.23
CA TYR A 360 -7.32 7.15 6.22
C TYR A 360 -6.21 6.20 5.75
N LEU A 361 -5.01 6.72 5.43
CA LEU A 361 -3.89 5.91 4.98
C LEU A 361 -3.34 5.00 6.08
N ASP A 362 -3.31 5.46 7.34
CA ASP A 362 -2.95 4.63 8.49
C ASP A 362 -3.96 3.48 8.69
N ALA A 363 -5.26 3.79 8.66
CA ALA A 363 -6.32 2.80 8.75
C ALA A 363 -6.26 1.80 7.58
N TRP A 364 -6.09 2.30 6.35
CA TRP A 364 -5.98 1.47 5.15
C TRP A 364 -4.80 0.50 5.25
N TYR A 365 -3.65 0.97 5.77
CA TYR A 365 -2.50 0.10 5.99
C TYR A 365 -2.80 -1.04 6.94
N VAL A 366 -3.49 -0.77 8.07
CA VAL A 366 -3.87 -1.80 9.04
C VAL A 366 -4.88 -2.78 8.44
N LYS A 367 -5.89 -2.26 7.72
CA LYS A 367 -6.94 -3.06 7.05
C LYS A 367 -6.34 -3.99 5.98
N ASN A 368 -5.40 -3.49 5.19
CA ASN A 368 -4.82 -4.18 4.04
C ASN A 368 -3.38 -4.67 4.29
N TRP A 369 -3.04 -4.92 5.56
CA TRP A 369 -1.67 -5.29 5.89
C TRP A 369 -1.24 -6.59 5.17
N SER A 370 -0.06 -6.54 4.58
CA SER A 370 0.64 -7.71 4.05
C SER A 370 2.13 -7.48 4.11
N MET A 371 2.91 -8.57 4.20
CA MET A 371 4.37 -8.52 4.18
C MET A 371 4.91 -7.79 2.95
N TRP A 372 4.24 -7.93 1.81
CA TRP A 372 4.62 -7.25 0.58
C TRP A 372 4.44 -5.72 0.68
N ASN A 373 3.37 -5.26 1.33
CA ASN A 373 3.13 -3.84 1.54
C ASN A 373 4.21 -3.24 2.46
N ASP A 374 4.64 -3.95 3.51
CA ASP A 374 5.76 -3.53 4.37
C ASP A 374 7.05 -3.33 3.54
N ILE A 375 7.40 -4.32 2.71
CA ILE A 375 8.57 -4.24 1.83
C ILE A 375 8.47 -3.06 0.86
N ALA A 376 7.31 -2.89 0.22
CA ALA A 376 7.08 -1.79 -0.71
C ALA A 376 7.20 -0.42 -0.03
N ILE A 377 6.67 -0.26 1.19
CA ILE A 377 6.77 0.98 1.97
C ILE A 377 8.23 1.26 2.35
N LEU A 378 9.00 0.24 2.75
CA LEU A 378 10.43 0.42 3.06
C LEU A 378 11.23 0.90 1.85
N PHE A 379 11.03 0.30 0.68
CA PHE A 379 11.69 0.77 -0.55
C PHE A 379 11.29 2.19 -0.93
N LYS A 380 9.99 2.54 -0.83
CA LYS A 380 9.53 3.92 -1.04
C LYS A 380 10.16 4.89 -0.04
N THR A 381 10.35 4.45 1.21
CA THR A 381 10.98 5.26 2.27
C THR A 381 12.40 5.66 1.89
N ILE A 382 13.20 4.74 1.33
CA ILE A 382 14.56 5.04 0.85
C ILE A 382 14.53 6.17 -0.19
N GLY A 383 13.63 6.08 -1.17
CA GLY A 383 13.48 7.11 -2.21
C GLY A 383 13.11 8.48 -1.64
N VAL A 384 12.19 8.52 -0.67
CA VAL A 384 11.74 9.77 -0.03
C VAL A 384 12.85 10.39 0.84
N VAL A 385 13.60 9.58 1.60
CA VAL A 385 14.71 10.06 2.44
C VAL A 385 15.85 10.64 1.58
N LEU A 386 16.15 10.03 0.43
CA LEU A 386 17.20 10.51 -0.48
C LEU A 386 16.83 11.83 -1.16
N LYS A 387 15.56 12.01 -1.54
CA LYS A 387 15.07 13.23 -2.19
C LYS A 387 14.94 14.43 -1.24
N LYS A 388 14.96 14.21 0.08
CA LYS A 388 14.75 15.23 1.13
C LYS A 388 13.38 15.93 1.04
N ASP A 389 12.41 15.35 0.33
CA ASP A 389 11.09 15.94 0.14
C ASP A 389 10.39 16.15 1.51
N GLY A 390 10.01 17.40 1.79
CA GLY A 390 9.17 17.79 2.93
C GLY A 390 9.88 17.95 4.29
N ALA A 391 11.21 17.96 4.37
CA ALA A 391 11.94 18.28 5.60
C ALA A 391 12.18 19.80 5.73
N TYR A 392 11.35 20.49 6.51
CA TYR A 392 11.55 21.90 6.90
C TYR A 392 12.33 22.01 8.22
#